data_AF-A0A0A2VJG5-F1
#
_entry.id   AF-A0A0A2VJG5-F1
#
_cell.length_a   1.000
_cell.length_b   1.000
_cell.length_c   1.000
_cell.angle_alpha   90.00
_cell.angle_beta   90.00
_cell.angle_gamma   90.00
#
_symmetry.space_group_name_H-M   'P 1'
#
loop_
_entity.id
_entity.type
_entity.pdbx_description
1 polymer ?
#
loop_
_entity_poly.entity_id
_entity_poly.type
_entity_poly.pdbx_seq_one_letter_code
_entity_poly.pdbx_strand_id
1 'polypeptide(L)'
;MAPKTPFPLSISGYSVLPVEFPPVPSFPNPATHYLYLHPHEPRIPDPDSARSLFIVNIPVTTTETHLRHLFGAQLASGRVERVEFHGSIAKDSSTVPPQPPTISTTTSSNSKKRKRETAQDLQIKLDKTEIPRTWDRELHTSGAHAVVVFVDRPSMEASLKAARRAAKNRTKIIWSEGIEKDRLPALGIQRYKAHNKLRYPARTDLLRTVNDYMTIFGQLEEARAHEAAAAADEPDEDGFVTVTRRGKINNVGLEEEMKELLEKHKEKSKGLEDFYRFQLRERRKERQTELLRKFEEDKRKVEEMRRRRGKVTPE
;
A
#
# COMPACT_ATOMS: atom_id res chain seq x y z
N MET A 1 8.15 37.63 -48.38
CA MET A 1 7.84 37.50 -46.94
C MET A 1 7.04 36.22 -46.75
N ALA A 2 7.50 35.27 -45.92
CA ALA A 2 6.65 34.13 -45.56
C ALA A 2 5.38 34.65 -44.89
N PRO A 3 4.19 34.11 -45.20
CA PRO A 3 2.95 34.58 -44.58
C PRO A 3 3.08 34.42 -43.06
N LYS A 4 2.79 35.49 -42.31
CA LYS A 4 2.77 35.45 -40.84
C LYS A 4 1.91 34.26 -40.40
N THR A 5 2.42 33.46 -39.48
CA THR A 5 1.65 32.33 -38.93
C THR A 5 0.46 32.89 -38.15
N PRO A 6 -0.73 32.28 -38.25
CA PRO A 6 -1.91 32.76 -37.53
C PRO A 6 -1.81 32.57 -36.01
N PHE A 7 -0.81 31.81 -35.54
CA PHE A 7 -0.51 31.55 -34.15
C PHE A 7 1.00 31.76 -33.88
N PRO A 8 1.39 32.07 -32.64
CA PRO A 8 2.80 32.11 -32.24
C PRO A 8 3.39 30.69 -32.26
N LEU A 9 4.60 30.54 -32.80
CA LEU A 9 5.30 29.24 -32.82
C LEU A 9 5.74 28.77 -31.42
N SER A 10 5.89 29.71 -30.48
CA SER A 10 6.29 29.44 -29.11
C SER A 10 5.58 30.40 -28.15
N ILE A 11 5.17 29.90 -26.98
CA ILE A 11 4.55 30.68 -25.90
C ILE A 11 5.24 30.28 -24.59
N SER A 12 5.91 31.21 -23.91
CA SER A 12 6.56 30.97 -22.60
C SER A 12 7.45 29.71 -22.53
N GLY A 13 8.22 29.44 -23.60
CA GLY A 13 9.07 28.24 -23.71
C GLY A 13 8.38 26.99 -24.26
N TYR A 14 7.05 26.98 -24.36
CA TYR A 14 6.29 25.89 -24.97
C TYR A 14 6.26 26.05 -26.49
N SER A 15 6.53 24.96 -27.20
CA SER A 15 6.38 24.88 -28.66
C SER A 15 4.93 24.58 -29.00
N VAL A 16 4.34 25.35 -29.92
CA VAL A 16 2.93 25.17 -30.30
C VAL A 16 2.84 24.23 -31.50
N LEU A 17 2.06 23.15 -31.38
CA LEU A 17 1.77 22.22 -32.46
C LEU A 17 0.27 22.25 -32.79
N PRO A 18 -0.12 22.79 -33.96
CA PRO A 18 -1.50 22.69 -34.42
C PRO A 18 -1.80 21.27 -34.90
N VAL A 19 -2.96 20.76 -34.50
CA VAL A 19 -3.50 19.47 -34.93
C VAL A 19 -4.94 19.73 -35.39
N GLU A 20 -5.35 19.12 -36.50
CA GLU A 20 -6.71 19.24 -37.01
C GLU A 20 -7.57 18.05 -36.59
N PHE A 21 -8.78 18.32 -36.10
CA PHE A 21 -9.80 17.29 -35.96
C PHE A 21 -10.57 17.14 -37.27
N PRO A 22 -10.82 15.89 -37.72
CA PRO A 22 -11.65 15.65 -38.88
C PRO A 22 -13.09 16.12 -38.63
N PRO A 23 -13.82 16.54 -39.67
CA PRO A 23 -15.20 16.95 -39.54
C PRO A 23 -16.07 15.76 -39.09
N VAL A 24 -17.03 16.04 -38.23
CA VAL A 24 -17.99 15.04 -37.71
C VAL A 24 -19.41 15.47 -38.05
N PRO A 25 -20.40 14.55 -38.11
CA PRO A 25 -21.78 14.92 -38.46
C PRO A 25 -22.39 16.03 -37.58
N SER A 26 -21.98 16.12 -36.30
CA SER A 26 -22.40 17.16 -35.37
C SER A 26 -21.67 18.50 -35.53
N PHE A 27 -20.52 18.50 -36.20
CA PHE A 27 -19.68 19.68 -36.43
C PHE A 27 -18.93 19.53 -37.76
N PRO A 28 -19.50 20.03 -38.87
CA PRO A 28 -19.02 19.73 -40.22
C PRO A 28 -17.75 20.50 -40.60
N ASN A 29 -17.34 21.49 -39.81
CA ASN A 29 -16.12 22.25 -40.06
C ASN A 29 -14.93 21.59 -39.35
N PRO A 30 -13.74 21.50 -39.98
CA PRO A 30 -12.55 21.03 -39.29
C PRO A 30 -12.20 22.00 -38.15
N ALA A 31 -11.82 21.46 -36.99
CA ALA A 31 -11.43 22.25 -35.84
C ALA A 31 -9.93 22.11 -35.60
N THR A 32 -9.22 23.22 -35.44
CA THR A 32 -7.79 23.20 -35.10
C THR A 32 -7.60 23.26 -33.59
N HIS A 33 -6.87 22.28 -33.06
CA HIS A 33 -6.52 22.16 -31.66
C HIS A 33 -5.03 22.37 -31.47
N TYR A 34 -4.65 23.14 -30.47
CA TYR A 34 -3.25 23.48 -30.24
C TYR A 34 -2.69 22.70 -29.06
N LEU A 35 -1.69 21.88 -29.33
CA LEU A 35 -0.88 21.21 -28.30
C LEU A 35 0.30 22.10 -27.94
N TYR A 36 0.67 22.12 -26.66
CA TYR A 36 1.82 22.87 -26.16
C TYR A 36 2.86 21.89 -25.62
N LEU A 37 4.06 21.89 -26.22
CA LEU A 37 5.10 20.90 -25.93
C LEU A 37 6.31 21.56 -25.29
N HIS A 38 6.81 20.98 -24.22
CA HIS A 38 7.99 21.44 -23.51
C HIS A 38 8.79 20.24 -22.96
N PRO A 39 10.13 20.28 -22.91
CA PRO A 39 10.91 19.30 -22.17
C PRO A 39 10.38 19.15 -20.73
N HIS A 40 10.31 17.91 -20.23
CA HIS A 40 9.78 17.68 -18.89
C HIS A 40 10.86 17.96 -17.84
N GLU A 41 10.69 19.06 -17.12
CA GLU A 41 11.61 19.51 -16.06
C GLU A 41 10.86 19.63 -14.73
N PRO A 42 10.58 18.51 -14.03
CA PRO A 42 9.96 18.54 -12.71
C PRO A 42 10.92 19.12 -11.67
N ARG A 43 10.38 19.60 -10.54
CA ARG A 43 11.18 20.18 -9.44
C ARG A 43 12.19 19.19 -8.85
N ILE A 44 11.83 17.92 -8.82
CA ILE A 44 12.70 16.81 -8.44
C ILE A 44 12.90 15.99 -9.71
N PRO A 45 14.12 15.96 -10.29
CA PRO A 45 14.36 15.26 -11.53
C PRO A 45 14.32 13.75 -11.30
N ASP A 46 13.45 13.08 -12.04
CA ASP A 46 13.38 11.62 -12.12
C ASP A 46 14.37 11.11 -13.18
N PRO A 47 14.81 9.84 -13.12
CA PRO A 47 15.71 9.28 -14.14
C PRO A 47 15.15 9.39 -15.56
N ASP A 48 13.83 9.45 -15.69
CA ASP A 48 13.12 9.55 -16.97
C ASP A 48 12.91 11.00 -17.44
N SER A 49 13.10 12.01 -16.59
CA SER A 49 12.83 13.42 -16.94
C SER A 49 13.64 13.86 -18.17
N ALA A 50 14.90 13.44 -18.29
CA ALA A 50 15.78 13.81 -19.39
C ALA A 50 15.33 13.28 -20.78
N ARG A 51 14.49 12.25 -20.81
CA ARG A 51 13.93 11.65 -22.03
C ARG A 51 12.40 11.84 -22.13
N SER A 52 11.86 12.77 -21.35
CA SER A 52 10.42 12.99 -21.26
C SER A 52 10.00 14.35 -21.80
N LEU A 53 8.81 14.38 -22.39
CA LEU A 53 8.20 15.59 -22.93
C LEU A 53 6.88 15.87 -22.19
N PHE A 54 6.75 17.08 -21.68
CA PHE A 54 5.53 17.58 -21.08
C PHE A 54 4.64 18.20 -22.16
N ILE A 55 3.42 17.68 -22.29
CA ILE A 55 2.45 18.13 -23.28
C ILE A 55 1.20 18.64 -22.56
N VAL A 56 0.79 19.86 -22.88
CA VAL A 56 -0.39 20.52 -22.29
C VAL A 56 -1.48 20.69 -23.34
N ASN A 57 -2.72 20.77 -22.84
CA ASN A 57 -3.94 20.90 -23.63
C ASN A 57 -4.15 19.72 -24.56
N ILE A 58 -4.05 18.52 -24.01
CA ILE A 58 -4.26 17.29 -24.75
C ILE A 58 -5.75 17.11 -25.05
N PRO A 59 -6.15 16.60 -26.24
CA PRO A 59 -7.55 16.29 -26.53
C PRO A 59 -8.15 15.38 -25.47
N VAL A 60 -9.41 15.64 -25.10
CA VAL A 60 -10.14 14.88 -24.06
C VAL A 60 -10.24 13.38 -24.34
N THR A 61 -10.09 12.99 -25.61
CA THR A 61 -10.15 11.59 -26.04
C THR A 61 -8.76 10.96 -26.14
N THR A 62 -7.68 11.62 -25.76
CA THR A 62 -6.32 11.10 -26.03
C THR A 62 -6.03 9.78 -25.34
N THR A 63 -5.49 8.84 -26.11
CA THR A 63 -4.97 7.56 -25.62
C THR A 63 -3.47 7.51 -25.85
N GLU A 64 -2.80 6.55 -25.21
CA GLU A 64 -1.38 6.30 -25.44
C GLU A 64 -1.09 6.00 -26.93
N THR A 65 -1.98 5.26 -27.59
CA THR A 65 -1.88 4.94 -29.01
C THR A 65 -1.89 6.18 -29.91
N HIS A 66 -2.65 7.23 -29.55
CA HIS A 66 -2.63 8.48 -30.29
C HIS A 66 -1.26 9.16 -30.23
N LEU A 67 -0.64 9.22 -29.06
CA LEU A 67 0.65 9.89 -28.89
C LEU A 67 1.80 9.07 -29.49
N ARG A 68 1.76 7.75 -29.34
CA ARG A 68 2.67 6.83 -30.05
C ARG A 68 2.59 7.04 -31.56
N HIS A 69 1.38 7.16 -32.12
CA HIS A 69 1.17 7.40 -33.55
C HIS A 69 1.63 8.80 -33.99
N LEU A 70 1.33 9.83 -33.21
CA LEU A 70 1.75 11.20 -33.51
C LEU A 70 3.28 11.31 -33.64
N PHE A 71 4.03 10.83 -32.64
CA PHE A 71 5.49 10.94 -32.64
C PHE A 71 6.19 9.92 -33.54
N GLY A 72 5.60 8.71 -33.66
CA GLY A 72 6.18 7.61 -34.43
C GLY A 72 5.87 7.67 -35.92
N ALA A 73 4.62 7.94 -36.31
CA ALA A 73 4.18 7.89 -37.71
C ALA A 73 4.05 9.29 -38.34
N GLN A 74 3.33 10.21 -37.69
CA GLN A 74 3.03 11.52 -38.30
C GLN A 74 4.23 12.47 -38.27
N LEU A 75 4.95 12.54 -37.15
CA LEU A 75 6.18 13.32 -37.02
C LEU A 75 7.45 12.52 -37.40
N ALA A 76 7.34 11.18 -37.49
CA ALA A 76 8.41 10.26 -37.91
C ALA A 76 9.77 10.50 -37.23
N SER A 77 9.79 10.72 -35.92
CA SER A 77 10.97 11.28 -35.24
C SER A 77 11.39 10.57 -33.95
N GLY A 78 10.47 9.89 -33.27
CA GLY A 78 10.78 9.29 -31.98
C GLY A 78 9.89 8.10 -31.65
N ARG A 79 10.40 7.23 -30.79
CA ARG A 79 9.67 6.07 -30.27
C ARG A 79 9.28 6.33 -28.82
N VAL A 80 7.99 6.28 -28.55
CA VAL A 80 7.41 6.46 -27.21
C VAL A 80 7.45 5.12 -26.46
N GLU A 81 7.98 5.15 -25.24
CA GLU A 81 8.04 4.00 -24.33
C GLU A 81 6.70 3.84 -23.60
N ARG A 82 6.22 4.92 -22.98
CA ARG A 82 4.96 4.98 -22.23
C ARG A 82 4.46 6.44 -22.14
N VAL A 83 3.20 6.61 -21.75
CA VAL A 83 2.59 7.92 -21.53
C VAL A 83 1.89 7.94 -20.19
N GLU A 84 2.17 8.98 -19.41
CA GLU A 84 1.57 9.21 -18.09
C GLU A 84 0.60 10.40 -18.20
N PHE A 85 -0.69 10.16 -17.96
CA PHE A 85 -1.72 11.19 -18.07
C PHE A 85 -2.02 11.82 -16.71
N HIS A 86 -2.24 13.13 -16.67
CA HIS A 86 -2.71 13.80 -15.46
C HIS A 86 -4.06 13.23 -15.00
N GLY A 87 -4.18 12.91 -13.72
CA GLY A 87 -5.35 12.26 -13.12
C GLY A 87 -5.21 10.74 -12.96
N SER A 88 -4.40 10.08 -13.78
CA SER A 88 -4.02 8.67 -13.56
C SER A 88 -2.96 8.54 -12.45
N ILE A 89 -2.08 9.54 -12.32
CA ILE A 89 -0.96 9.57 -11.36
C ILE A 89 -1.44 9.56 -9.90
N ALA A 90 -2.64 10.06 -9.60
CA ALA A 90 -3.16 10.09 -8.23
C ALA A 90 -3.31 8.69 -7.60
N LYS A 91 -3.32 7.62 -8.41
CA LYS A 91 -3.34 6.25 -7.90
C LYS A 91 -1.95 5.65 -7.66
N ASP A 92 -0.94 6.06 -8.44
CA ASP A 92 0.42 5.54 -8.27
C ASP A 92 1.23 6.32 -7.23
N SER A 93 0.88 7.58 -6.94
CA SER A 93 1.63 8.44 -6.02
C SER A 93 1.16 8.41 -4.55
N SER A 94 0.11 7.65 -4.20
CA SER A 94 -0.48 7.70 -2.85
C SER A 94 0.13 6.74 -1.81
N THR A 95 1.18 5.99 -2.13
CA THR A 95 1.74 5.00 -1.17
C THR A 95 3.26 4.92 -1.10
N VAL A 96 4.03 5.99 -1.33
CA VAL A 96 5.45 6.00 -0.89
C VAL A 96 5.88 7.42 -0.50
N PRO A 97 6.07 7.75 0.80
CA PRO A 97 6.84 8.94 1.16
C PRO A 97 8.30 8.74 0.71
N PRO A 98 8.95 9.76 0.11
CA PRO A 98 10.32 9.62 -0.35
C PRO A 98 11.25 9.51 0.86
N GLN A 99 11.71 8.30 1.17
CA GLN A 99 12.85 8.13 2.08
C GLN A 99 14.17 8.33 1.30
N PRO A 100 15.16 8.99 1.92
CA PRO A 100 16.45 9.24 1.29
C PRO A 100 17.19 7.93 0.97
N PRO A 101 18.03 7.89 -0.08
CA PRO A 101 18.71 6.68 -0.48
C PRO A 101 19.75 6.28 0.58
N THR A 102 19.41 5.30 1.41
CA THR A 102 20.41 4.59 2.21
C THR A 102 21.23 3.72 1.26
N ILE A 103 22.43 4.19 0.98
CA ILE A 103 23.47 3.52 0.19
C ILE A 103 23.73 2.15 0.80
N SER A 104 23.15 1.11 0.20
CA SER A 104 23.62 -0.27 0.37
C SER A 104 24.07 -0.76 -1.00
N THR A 105 25.31 -0.39 -1.32
CA THR A 105 26.13 -1.00 -2.36
C THR A 105 26.27 -2.49 -2.05
N THR A 106 25.38 -3.31 -2.60
CA THR A 106 25.60 -4.76 -2.69
C THR A 106 25.80 -5.12 -4.14
N THR A 107 27.09 -5.25 -4.45
CA THR A 107 27.68 -5.81 -5.64
C THR A 107 26.91 -7.05 -6.08
N SER A 108 26.40 -7.00 -7.31
CA SER A 108 25.80 -8.10 -8.04
C SER A 108 26.83 -9.20 -8.29
N SER A 109 26.94 -10.16 -7.37
CA SER A 109 27.58 -11.44 -7.63
C SER A 109 26.56 -12.56 -7.44
N ASN A 110 26.14 -13.11 -8.57
CA ASN A 110 25.54 -14.44 -8.78
C ASN A 110 25.38 -15.32 -7.54
N SER A 111 24.20 -15.30 -6.93
CA SER A 111 23.69 -16.47 -6.21
C SER A 111 22.18 -16.59 -6.38
N LYS A 112 21.76 -17.76 -6.91
CA LYS A 112 20.37 -18.21 -7.10
C LYS A 112 19.68 -18.49 -5.74
N LYS A 113 19.73 -17.55 -4.78
CA LYS A 113 18.91 -17.61 -3.57
C LYS A 113 17.75 -16.64 -3.75
N ARG A 114 16.53 -17.19 -3.79
CA ARG A 114 15.28 -16.43 -3.91
C ARG A 114 15.29 -15.29 -2.88
N LYS A 115 15.32 -14.04 -3.33
CA LYS A 115 15.20 -12.86 -2.47
C LYS A 115 13.87 -12.96 -1.73
N ARG A 116 13.89 -12.97 -0.40
CA ARG A 116 12.68 -12.90 0.43
C ARG A 116 12.02 -11.56 0.14
N GLU A 117 10.73 -11.57 -0.17
CA GLU A 117 9.97 -10.36 -0.43
C GLU A 117 9.76 -9.60 0.89
N THR A 118 10.08 -8.31 0.89
CA THR A 118 9.93 -7.44 2.06
C THR A 118 8.45 -7.02 2.20
N ALA A 119 8.00 -6.61 3.39
CA ALA A 119 6.64 -6.07 3.53
C ALA A 119 6.36 -4.89 2.58
N GLN A 120 7.38 -4.07 2.29
CA GLN A 120 7.27 -2.99 1.30
C GLN A 120 7.05 -3.50 -0.14
N ASP A 121 7.76 -4.55 -0.54
CA ASP A 121 7.60 -5.14 -1.87
C ASP A 121 6.18 -5.72 -2.05
N LEU A 122 5.66 -6.37 -1.00
CA LEU A 122 4.29 -6.91 -0.96
C LEU A 122 3.23 -5.81 -0.98
N GLN A 123 3.46 -4.69 -0.28
CA GLN A 123 2.57 -3.53 -0.33
C GLN A 123 2.48 -2.96 -1.76
N ILE A 124 3.63 -2.78 -2.43
CA ILE A 124 3.66 -2.28 -3.81
C ILE A 124 2.91 -3.23 -4.75
N LYS A 125 3.02 -4.54 -4.54
CA LYS A 125 2.23 -5.53 -5.32
C LYS A 125 0.74 -5.43 -5.04
N LEU A 126 0.36 -5.22 -3.78
CA LEU A 126 -1.04 -5.06 -3.39
C LEU A 126 -1.64 -3.81 -4.04
N ASP A 127 -0.92 -2.70 -4.04
CA ASP A 127 -1.36 -1.44 -4.65
C ASP A 127 -1.52 -1.56 -6.18
N LYS A 128 -0.72 -2.40 -6.83
CA LYS A 128 -0.84 -2.71 -8.26
C LYS A 128 -1.99 -3.68 -8.58
N THR A 129 -2.53 -4.37 -7.57
CA THR A 129 -3.62 -5.33 -7.75
C THR A 129 -4.96 -4.58 -7.79
N GLU A 130 -5.30 -4.05 -8.97
CA GLU A 130 -6.57 -3.34 -9.20
C GLU A 130 -7.71 -4.29 -9.61
N ILE A 131 -8.93 -3.92 -9.24
CA ILE A 131 -10.17 -4.52 -9.77
C ILE A 131 -10.27 -4.20 -11.28
N PRO A 132 -10.84 -5.08 -12.12
CA PRO A 132 -11.01 -4.81 -13.54
C PRO A 132 -11.67 -3.45 -13.82
N ARG A 133 -11.04 -2.64 -14.68
CA ARG A 133 -11.55 -1.31 -15.02
C ARG A 133 -12.89 -1.42 -15.75
N THR A 134 -13.81 -0.53 -15.40
CA THR A 134 -15.15 -0.50 -16.00
C THR A 134 -15.21 0.30 -17.30
N TRP A 135 -14.20 1.15 -17.57
CA TRP A 135 -14.10 1.92 -18.80
C TRP A 135 -12.91 1.41 -19.61
N ASP A 136 -13.16 1.16 -20.90
CA ASP A 136 -12.16 0.77 -21.90
C ASP A 136 -11.22 1.93 -22.28
N ARG A 137 -11.71 3.17 -22.19
CA ARG A 137 -10.97 4.40 -22.44
C ARG A 137 -11.29 5.47 -21.41
N GLU A 138 -10.24 5.93 -20.76
CA GLU A 138 -10.27 7.10 -19.89
C GLU A 138 -10.42 8.36 -20.75
N LEU A 139 -11.26 9.29 -20.28
CA LEU A 139 -11.43 10.60 -20.89
C LEU A 139 -10.81 11.64 -19.97
N HIS A 140 -10.14 12.60 -20.58
CA HIS A 140 -9.44 13.66 -19.88
C HIS A 140 -10.32 14.90 -19.74
N THR A 141 -10.04 15.71 -18.72
CA THR A 141 -10.64 17.04 -18.57
C THR A 141 -10.11 18.01 -19.62
N SER A 142 -10.79 19.14 -19.82
CA SER A 142 -10.26 20.23 -20.64
C SER A 142 -8.95 20.77 -20.04
N GLY A 143 -7.98 21.09 -20.90
CA GLY A 143 -6.67 21.56 -20.46
C GLY A 143 -5.77 20.50 -19.80
N ALA A 144 -6.15 19.21 -19.87
CA ALA A 144 -5.32 18.13 -19.35
C ALA A 144 -3.92 18.09 -19.97
N HIS A 145 -2.98 17.52 -19.24
CA HIS A 145 -1.59 17.36 -19.65
C HIS A 145 -1.14 15.90 -19.53
N ALA A 146 -0.06 15.56 -20.22
CA ALA A 146 0.59 14.27 -20.13
C ALA A 146 2.11 14.42 -20.19
N VAL A 147 2.79 13.45 -19.61
CA VAL A 147 4.24 13.25 -19.72
C VAL A 147 4.46 12.07 -20.67
N VAL A 148 5.12 12.34 -21.80
CA VAL A 148 5.45 11.33 -22.79
C VAL A 148 6.90 10.92 -22.58
N VAL A 149 7.12 9.68 -22.18
CA VAL A 149 8.46 9.12 -21.96
C VAL A 149 8.93 8.46 -23.25
N PHE A 150 10.04 8.94 -23.80
CA PHE A 150 10.66 8.35 -24.98
C PHE A 150 11.64 7.25 -24.59
N VAL A 151 11.96 6.37 -25.54
CA VAL A 151 12.96 5.31 -25.35
C VAL A 151 14.31 5.92 -24.96
N ASP A 152 14.70 7.01 -25.60
CA ASP A 152 15.97 7.68 -25.41
C ASP A 152 15.83 9.20 -25.56
N ARG A 153 16.79 9.93 -24.98
CA ARG A 153 16.84 11.39 -25.03
C ARG A 153 16.92 11.94 -26.48
N PRO A 154 17.74 11.38 -27.39
CA PRO A 154 17.76 11.80 -28.79
C PRO A 154 16.39 11.70 -29.49
N SER A 155 15.61 10.65 -29.24
CA SER A 155 14.24 10.55 -29.77
C SER A 155 13.35 11.69 -29.28
N MET A 156 13.42 12.04 -28.00
CA MET A 156 12.64 13.15 -27.44
C MET A 156 13.02 14.48 -28.12
N GLU A 157 14.31 14.78 -28.21
CA GLU A 157 14.81 16.01 -28.84
C GLU A 157 14.46 16.07 -30.34
N ALA A 158 14.59 14.95 -31.05
CA ALA A 158 14.18 14.83 -32.45
C ALA A 158 12.68 15.06 -32.63
N SER A 159 11.85 14.51 -31.74
CA SER A 159 10.40 14.73 -31.74
C SER A 159 10.00 16.17 -31.47
N LEU A 160 10.65 16.84 -30.51
CA LEU A 160 10.40 18.27 -30.27
C LEU A 160 10.82 19.13 -31.47
N LYS A 161 11.97 18.81 -32.08
CA LYS A 161 12.44 19.50 -33.30
C LYS A 161 11.51 19.26 -34.48
N ALA A 162 11.02 18.03 -34.66
CA ALA A 162 10.05 17.67 -35.70
C ALA A 162 8.72 18.41 -35.50
N ALA A 163 8.20 18.49 -34.27
CA ALA A 163 7.00 19.24 -33.95
C ALA A 163 7.15 20.74 -34.27
N ARG A 164 8.27 21.36 -33.89
CA ARG A 164 8.58 22.76 -34.25
C ARG A 164 8.66 22.96 -35.77
N ARG A 165 9.25 22.01 -36.50
CA ARG A 165 9.37 22.05 -37.96
C ARG A 165 8.01 21.90 -38.63
N ALA A 166 7.17 20.99 -38.14
CA ALA A 166 5.80 20.79 -38.61
C ALA A 166 4.94 22.04 -38.40
N ALA A 167 5.03 22.67 -37.23
CA ALA A 167 4.34 23.94 -36.93
C ALA A 167 4.81 25.08 -37.85
N LYS A 168 6.12 25.20 -38.08
CA LYS A 168 6.69 26.21 -38.99
C LYS A 168 6.28 25.99 -40.44
N ASN A 169 6.28 24.74 -40.90
CA ASN A 169 5.96 24.35 -42.27
C ASN A 169 4.45 24.23 -42.52
N ARG A 170 3.61 24.36 -41.47
CA ARG A 170 2.15 24.15 -41.52
C ARG A 170 1.80 22.77 -42.07
N THR A 171 2.55 21.76 -41.65
CA THR A 171 2.27 20.37 -42.00
C THR A 171 0.89 20.01 -41.46
N LYS A 172 0.00 19.53 -42.33
CA LYS A 172 -1.35 19.12 -41.95
C LYS A 172 -1.26 17.82 -41.13
N ILE A 173 -1.51 17.92 -39.83
CA ILE A 173 -1.54 16.76 -38.92
C ILE A 173 -2.97 16.57 -38.49
N ILE A 174 -3.64 15.54 -39.03
CA ILE A 174 -5.01 15.21 -38.64
C ILE A 174 -4.94 14.27 -37.43
N TRP A 175 -5.61 14.64 -36.34
CA TRP A 175 -5.68 13.79 -35.15
C TRP A 175 -6.35 12.47 -35.49
N SER A 176 -5.77 11.36 -35.04
CA SER A 176 -6.24 9.97 -35.23
C SER A 176 -6.21 9.43 -36.66
N GLU A 177 -5.81 10.22 -37.67
CA GLU A 177 -5.67 9.72 -39.03
C GLU A 177 -4.53 8.70 -39.15
N GLY A 178 -4.83 7.55 -39.76
CA GLY A 178 -3.90 6.43 -39.93
C GLY A 178 -3.85 5.43 -38.78
N ILE A 179 -4.62 5.66 -37.70
CA ILE A 179 -4.80 4.66 -36.65
C ILE A 179 -5.94 3.72 -37.04
N GLU A 180 -5.66 2.42 -37.05
CA GLU A 180 -6.67 1.38 -37.23
C GLU A 180 -7.78 1.53 -36.18
N LYS A 181 -9.05 1.56 -36.63
CA LYS A 181 -10.21 1.79 -35.77
C LYS A 181 -10.30 0.78 -34.62
N ASP A 182 -9.82 -0.45 -34.83
CA ASP A 182 -9.89 -1.52 -33.84
C ASP A 182 -8.90 -1.33 -32.68
N ARG A 183 -7.85 -0.52 -32.86
CA ARG A 183 -6.88 -0.20 -31.79
C ARG A 183 -7.35 0.90 -30.84
N LEU A 184 -8.44 1.58 -31.19
CA LEU A 184 -8.98 2.67 -30.40
C LEU A 184 -10.33 2.24 -29.83
N PRO A 185 -10.51 2.27 -28.50
CA PRO A 185 -11.82 2.04 -27.93
C PRO A 185 -12.82 3.07 -28.47
N ALA A 186 -13.95 2.57 -28.95
CA ALA A 186 -14.94 3.36 -29.65
C ALA A 186 -15.56 4.42 -28.74
N LEU A 187 -15.95 5.55 -29.34
CA LEU A 187 -16.64 6.64 -28.63
C LEU A 187 -18.16 6.57 -28.88
N GLY A 188 -18.90 7.51 -28.31
CA GLY A 188 -20.36 7.61 -28.48
C GLY A 188 -21.12 6.46 -27.82
N ILE A 189 -22.17 5.96 -28.47
CA ILE A 189 -23.04 4.91 -27.91
C ILE A 189 -22.28 3.60 -27.64
N GLN A 190 -21.28 3.27 -28.45
CA GLN A 190 -20.52 2.03 -28.30
C GLN A 190 -19.69 2.01 -27.01
N ARG A 191 -19.13 3.17 -26.61
CA ARG A 191 -18.45 3.35 -25.33
C ARG A 191 -19.33 2.96 -24.15
N TYR A 192 -20.58 3.44 -24.14
CA TYR A 192 -21.52 3.15 -23.06
C TYR A 192 -22.00 1.70 -23.07
N LYS A 193 -22.16 1.09 -24.25
CA LYS A 193 -22.44 -0.35 -24.36
C LYS A 193 -21.28 -1.20 -23.82
N ALA A 194 -20.05 -0.85 -24.18
CA ALA A 194 -18.85 -1.51 -23.67
C ALA A 194 -18.73 -1.35 -22.14
N HIS A 195 -18.93 -0.13 -21.62
CA HIS A 195 -18.95 0.12 -20.19
C HIS A 195 -20.00 -0.70 -19.44
N ASN A 196 -21.22 -0.79 -19.99
CA ASN A 196 -22.28 -1.60 -19.40
C ASN A 196 -21.86 -3.08 -19.30
N LYS A 197 -21.24 -3.62 -20.36
CA LYS A 197 -20.68 -4.98 -20.35
C LYS A 197 -19.56 -5.15 -19.32
N LEU A 198 -18.64 -4.17 -19.21
CA LEU A 198 -17.50 -4.21 -18.29
C LEU A 198 -17.90 -4.03 -16.82
N ARG A 199 -19.04 -3.38 -16.54
CA ARG A 199 -19.61 -3.28 -15.19
C ARG A 199 -19.96 -4.64 -14.60
N TYR A 200 -20.20 -5.64 -15.44
CA TYR A 200 -20.50 -7.01 -15.06
C TYR A 200 -19.37 -7.94 -15.57
N PRO A 201 -18.17 -7.89 -14.95
CA PRO A 201 -17.06 -8.72 -15.37
C PRO A 201 -17.38 -10.22 -15.18
N ALA A 202 -16.69 -11.08 -15.92
CA ALA A 202 -16.85 -12.51 -15.76
C ALA A 202 -16.46 -12.93 -14.33
N ARG A 203 -17.27 -13.83 -13.74
CA ARG A 203 -17.04 -14.32 -12.36
C ARG A 203 -15.63 -14.86 -12.17
N THR A 204 -15.09 -15.53 -13.19
CA THR A 204 -13.73 -16.09 -13.19
C THR A 204 -12.64 -15.03 -13.04
N ASP A 205 -12.76 -13.91 -13.76
CA ASP A 205 -11.78 -12.82 -13.70
C ASP A 205 -11.83 -12.11 -12.35
N LEU A 206 -13.04 -11.86 -11.83
CA LEU A 206 -13.23 -11.25 -10.52
C LEU A 206 -12.66 -12.15 -9.41
N LEU A 207 -12.99 -13.45 -9.42
CA LEU A 207 -12.46 -14.42 -8.45
C LEU A 207 -10.94 -14.50 -8.51
N ARG A 208 -10.32 -14.49 -9.70
CA ARG A 208 -8.86 -14.43 -9.84
C ARG A 208 -8.30 -13.20 -9.14
N THR A 209 -8.80 -12.00 -9.46
CA THR A 209 -8.30 -10.75 -8.85
C THR A 209 -8.46 -10.71 -7.33
N VAL A 210 -9.58 -11.23 -6.81
CA VAL A 210 -9.82 -11.29 -5.36
C VAL A 210 -8.90 -12.30 -4.70
N ASN A 211 -8.72 -13.49 -5.27
CA ASN A 211 -7.81 -14.49 -4.71
C ASN A 211 -6.36 -13.99 -4.72
N ASP A 212 -5.91 -13.37 -5.82
CA ASP A 212 -4.58 -12.79 -5.93
C ASP A 212 -4.38 -11.68 -4.87
N TYR A 213 -5.37 -10.78 -4.70
CA TYR A 213 -5.34 -9.76 -3.66
C TYR A 213 -5.24 -10.37 -2.25
N MET A 214 -6.11 -11.33 -1.92
CA MET A 214 -6.17 -11.94 -0.59
C MET A 214 -4.91 -12.75 -0.27
N THR A 215 -4.31 -13.41 -1.26
CA THR A 215 -3.05 -14.14 -1.08
C THR A 215 -1.88 -13.20 -0.82
N ILE A 216 -1.75 -12.11 -1.57
CA ILE A 216 -0.72 -11.07 -1.33
C ILE A 216 -0.96 -10.40 0.02
N PHE A 217 -2.20 -10.09 0.37
CA PHE A 217 -2.57 -9.49 1.64
C PHE A 217 -2.19 -10.38 2.83
N GLY A 218 -2.48 -11.69 2.78
CA GLY A 218 -2.07 -12.63 3.82
C GLY A 218 -0.55 -12.69 3.99
N GLN A 219 0.21 -12.72 2.88
CA GLN A 219 1.67 -12.65 2.91
C GLN A 219 2.19 -11.35 3.51
N LEU A 220 1.53 -10.23 3.22
CA LEU A 220 1.86 -8.92 3.77
C LEU A 220 1.63 -8.86 5.28
N GLU A 221 0.50 -9.39 5.77
CA GLU A 221 0.23 -9.48 7.21
C GLU A 221 1.26 -10.36 7.92
N GLU A 222 1.58 -11.53 7.36
CA GLU A 222 2.62 -12.43 7.90
C GLU A 222 4.01 -11.77 7.92
N ALA A 223 4.38 -11.07 6.83
CA ALA A 223 5.64 -10.36 6.73
C ALA A 223 5.74 -9.23 7.77
N ARG A 224 4.69 -8.43 7.93
CA ARG A 224 4.62 -7.38 8.96
C ARG A 224 4.64 -7.95 10.37
N ALA A 225 3.95 -9.07 10.61
CA ALA A 225 3.97 -9.73 11.91
C ALA A 225 5.37 -10.28 12.25
N HIS A 226 6.09 -10.80 11.25
CA HIS A 226 7.48 -11.25 11.40
C HIS A 226 8.44 -10.08 11.61
N GLU A 227 8.32 -8.99 10.84
CA GLU A 227 9.12 -7.77 11.02
C GLU A 227 8.89 -7.15 12.41
N ALA A 228 7.63 -7.09 12.88
CA ALA A 228 7.29 -6.62 14.22
C ALA A 228 7.81 -7.55 15.32
N ALA A 229 7.79 -8.87 15.12
CA ALA A 229 8.36 -9.82 16.06
C ALA A 229 9.89 -9.71 16.14
N ALA A 230 10.57 -9.56 15.00
CA ALA A 230 12.01 -9.36 14.94
C ALA A 230 12.42 -8.03 15.60
N ALA A 231 11.71 -6.94 15.30
CA ALA A 231 11.93 -5.64 15.92
C ALA A 231 11.65 -5.63 17.44
N ALA A 232 10.77 -6.52 17.92
CA ALA A 232 10.54 -6.69 19.35
C ALA A 232 11.64 -7.50 20.07
N ASP A 233 12.36 -8.36 19.34
CA ASP A 233 13.48 -9.16 19.87
C ASP A 233 14.82 -8.40 19.79
N GLU A 234 14.94 -7.40 18.92
CA GLU A 234 16.12 -6.54 18.82
C GLU A 234 16.26 -5.66 20.09
N PRO A 235 17.41 -5.71 20.79
CA PRO A 235 17.63 -4.87 21.96
C PRO A 235 17.82 -3.41 21.54
N ASP A 236 17.18 -2.51 22.30
CA ASP A 236 17.30 -1.07 22.13
C ASP A 236 18.76 -0.59 22.35
N GLU A 237 19.07 0.68 22.05
CA GLU A 237 20.42 1.28 22.23
C GLU A 237 21.00 1.11 23.65
N ASP A 238 20.12 1.00 24.66
CA ASP A 238 20.45 0.75 26.07
C ASP A 238 20.57 -0.75 26.43
N GLY A 239 20.43 -1.66 25.45
CA GLY A 239 20.56 -3.11 25.63
C GLY A 239 19.34 -3.82 26.21
N PHE A 240 18.19 -3.15 26.32
CA PHE A 240 16.94 -3.73 26.82
C PHE A 240 16.07 -4.25 25.66
N VAL A 241 15.45 -5.42 25.86
CA VAL A 241 14.48 -5.98 24.92
C VAL A 241 13.08 -5.58 25.40
N THR A 242 12.33 -4.87 24.55
CA THR A 242 10.97 -4.44 24.89
C THR A 242 10.01 -5.63 24.93
N VAL A 243 9.60 -6.03 26.13
CA VAL A 243 8.62 -7.11 26.32
C VAL A 243 7.25 -6.67 25.82
N THR A 244 6.93 -6.99 24.57
CA THR A 244 5.58 -6.81 24.03
C THR A 244 4.70 -7.96 24.51
N ARG A 245 3.54 -7.61 25.08
CA ARG A 245 2.49 -8.60 25.36
C ARG A 245 1.94 -9.08 24.01
N ARG A 246 2.45 -10.19 23.48
CA ARG A 246 1.81 -10.86 22.34
C ARG A 246 0.34 -11.09 22.70
N GLY A 247 -0.56 -10.45 21.94
CA GLY A 247 -2.00 -10.71 22.03
C GLY A 247 -2.23 -12.20 21.79
N LYS A 248 -2.53 -12.92 22.87
CA LYS A 248 -2.84 -14.34 22.81
C LYS A 248 -4.09 -14.50 21.96
N ILE A 249 -3.90 -15.01 20.75
CA ILE A 249 -4.93 -15.77 20.03
C ILE A 249 -5.43 -16.82 21.04
N ASN A 250 -6.75 -16.92 21.19
CA ASN A 250 -7.49 -17.79 22.12
C ASN A 250 -7.20 -19.28 21.88
N ASN A 251 -5.96 -19.71 22.14
CA ASN A 251 -5.54 -21.09 21.99
C ASN A 251 -5.71 -21.76 23.35
N VAL A 252 -6.83 -22.46 23.50
CA VAL A 252 -7.31 -23.11 24.73
C VAL A 252 -6.23 -23.97 25.42
N GLY A 253 -5.29 -24.54 24.64
CA GLY A 253 -4.18 -25.34 25.17
C GLY A 253 -3.16 -24.58 26.04
N LEU A 254 -2.98 -23.26 25.83
CA LEU A 254 -2.04 -22.47 26.65
C LEU A 254 -2.61 -22.08 28.01
N GLU A 255 -3.94 -22.13 28.19
CA GLU A 255 -4.56 -21.89 29.50
C GLU A 255 -4.30 -23.06 30.46
N GLU A 256 -4.29 -24.29 29.94
CA GLU A 256 -3.98 -25.49 30.73
C GLU A 256 -2.52 -25.47 31.20
N GLU A 257 -1.58 -25.18 30.30
CA GLU A 257 -0.16 -25.04 30.68
C GLU A 257 0.06 -23.89 31.69
N MET A 258 -0.66 -22.77 31.54
CA MET A 258 -0.56 -21.65 32.48
C MET A 258 -1.14 -22.00 33.85
N LYS A 259 -2.25 -22.76 33.91
CA LYS A 259 -2.81 -23.27 35.16
C LYS A 259 -1.83 -24.22 35.84
N GLU A 260 -1.20 -25.13 35.09
CA GLU A 260 -0.24 -26.07 35.65
C GLU A 260 1.01 -25.35 36.19
N LEU A 261 1.50 -24.31 35.50
CA LEU A 261 2.60 -23.47 36.01
C LEU A 261 2.20 -22.68 37.26
N LEU A 262 0.97 -22.16 37.31
CA LEU A 262 0.44 -21.47 38.51
C LEU A 262 0.28 -22.42 39.69
N GLU A 263 -0.15 -23.66 39.48
CA GLU A 263 -0.22 -24.69 40.52
C GLU A 263 1.16 -25.06 41.06
N LYS A 264 2.14 -25.29 40.18
CA LYS A 264 3.54 -25.52 40.58
C LYS A 264 4.12 -24.34 41.36
N HIS A 265 3.76 -23.10 41.01
CA HIS A 265 4.19 -21.92 41.77
C HIS A 265 3.52 -21.81 43.14
N LYS A 266 2.24 -22.15 43.24
CA LYS A 266 1.50 -22.22 44.51
C LYS A 266 2.05 -23.32 45.43
N GLU A 267 2.44 -24.46 44.88
CA GLU A 267 3.09 -25.53 45.65
C GLU A 267 4.45 -25.10 46.21
N LYS A 268 5.26 -24.42 45.41
CA LYS A 268 6.55 -23.88 45.86
C LYS A 268 6.38 -22.79 46.93
N SER A 269 5.36 -21.94 46.82
CA SER A 269 5.13 -20.89 47.82
C SER A 269 4.65 -21.45 49.18
N LYS A 270 3.96 -22.61 49.21
CA LYS A 270 3.52 -23.26 50.46
C LYS A 270 4.70 -23.69 51.35
N GLY A 271 5.90 -23.89 50.81
CA GLY A 271 7.10 -24.26 51.56
C GLY A 271 7.88 -23.09 52.15
N LEU A 272 7.51 -21.84 51.82
CA LEU A 272 8.21 -20.63 52.27
C LEU A 272 7.66 -20.07 53.59
N GLU A 273 6.80 -20.83 54.26
CA GLU A 273 6.25 -20.52 55.59
C GLU A 273 7.04 -21.29 56.65
N ASP A 274 8.27 -20.86 56.97
CA ASP A 274 9.06 -21.23 58.19
C ASP A 274 10.55 -20.78 58.07
N PHE A 275 10.89 -19.83 57.18
CA PHE A 275 12.27 -19.44 56.90
C PHE A 275 12.92 -18.65 58.05
N TYR A 276 12.15 -17.83 58.76
CA TYR A 276 12.72 -16.94 59.76
C TYR A 276 12.49 -17.43 61.19
N ARG A 277 13.51 -17.26 62.05
CA ARG A 277 13.46 -17.63 63.47
C ARG A 277 12.29 -16.98 64.24
N PHE A 278 11.77 -15.84 63.76
CA PHE A 278 10.59 -15.21 64.36
C PHE A 278 9.30 -15.99 64.06
N GLN A 279 9.14 -16.56 62.85
CA GLN A 279 7.99 -17.39 62.47
C GLN A 279 7.90 -18.63 63.36
N LEU A 280 9.05 -19.28 63.63
CA LEU A 280 9.10 -20.40 64.58
C LEU A 280 8.70 -20.00 66.01
N ARG A 281 9.07 -18.80 66.47
CA ARG A 281 8.67 -18.31 67.80
C ARG A 281 7.17 -18.01 67.85
N GLU A 282 6.64 -17.41 66.79
CA GLU A 282 5.22 -17.06 66.68
C GLU A 282 4.35 -18.32 66.68
N ARG A 283 4.72 -19.33 65.87
CA ARG A 283 4.03 -20.62 65.82
C ARG A 283 4.09 -21.38 67.15
N ARG A 284 5.19 -21.25 67.90
CA ARG A 284 5.29 -21.81 69.28
C ARG A 284 4.37 -21.07 70.25
N LYS A 285 4.30 -19.74 70.20
CA LYS A 285 3.38 -18.96 71.02
C LYS A 285 1.93 -19.31 70.70
N GLU A 286 1.59 -19.44 69.43
CA GLU A 286 0.25 -19.80 68.98
C GLU A 286 -0.17 -21.19 69.49
N ARG A 287 0.71 -22.20 69.37
CA ARG A 287 0.46 -23.53 69.96
C ARG A 287 0.29 -23.47 71.48
N GLN A 288 1.08 -22.65 72.18
CA GLN A 288 0.92 -22.48 73.63
C GLN A 288 -0.43 -21.84 73.97
N THR A 289 -0.86 -20.82 73.22
CA THR A 289 -2.18 -20.18 73.43
C THR A 289 -3.33 -21.13 73.10
N GLU A 290 -3.21 -21.95 72.06
CA GLU A 290 -4.24 -22.93 71.70
C GLU A 290 -4.36 -24.03 72.76
N LEU A 291 -3.24 -24.49 73.33
CA LEU A 291 -3.24 -25.43 74.45
C LEU A 291 -3.89 -24.84 75.70
N LEU A 292 -3.60 -23.57 76.03
CA LEU A 292 -4.26 -22.87 77.14
C LEU A 292 -5.78 -22.76 76.91
N ARG A 293 -6.20 -22.41 75.69
CA ARG A 293 -7.62 -22.32 75.33
C ARG A 293 -8.33 -23.67 75.46
N LYS A 294 -7.74 -24.75 74.93
CA LYS A 294 -8.27 -26.11 75.06
C LYS A 294 -8.35 -26.55 76.53
N PHE A 295 -7.38 -26.16 77.36
CA PHE A 295 -7.39 -26.47 78.79
C PHE A 295 -8.51 -25.73 79.53
N GLU A 296 -8.78 -24.47 79.21
CA GLU A 296 -9.92 -23.72 79.76
C GLU A 296 -11.27 -24.30 79.32
N GLU A 297 -11.40 -24.68 78.04
CA GLU A 297 -12.58 -25.37 77.51
C GLU A 297 -12.83 -26.71 78.22
N ASP A 298 -11.79 -27.51 78.45
CA ASP A 298 -11.91 -28.78 79.18
C ASP A 298 -12.21 -28.56 80.66
N LYS A 299 -11.59 -27.57 81.30
CA LYS A 299 -11.93 -27.21 82.69
C LYS A 299 -13.39 -26.80 82.82
N ARG A 300 -13.89 -26.01 81.86
CA ARG A 300 -15.30 -25.62 81.78
C ARG A 300 -16.23 -26.81 81.55
N LYS A 301 -15.88 -27.75 80.66
CA LYS A 301 -16.63 -29.00 80.46
C LYS A 301 -16.67 -29.85 81.72
N VAL A 302 -15.56 -29.96 82.45
CA VAL A 302 -15.48 -30.71 83.71
C VAL A 302 -16.34 -30.05 84.79
N GLU A 303 -16.35 -28.72 84.88
CA GLU A 303 -17.24 -27.98 85.79
C GLU A 303 -18.73 -28.16 85.43
N GLU A 304 -19.09 -28.14 84.14
CA GLU A 304 -20.45 -28.43 83.67
C GLU A 304 -20.86 -29.88 83.98
N MET A 305 -19.97 -30.86 83.80
CA MET A 305 -20.21 -32.25 84.20
C MET A 305 -20.38 -32.40 85.72
N ARG A 306 -19.57 -31.69 86.53
CA ARG A 306 -19.71 -31.68 87.99
C ARG A 306 -21.05 -31.07 88.42
N ARG A 307 -21.49 -29.98 87.77
CA ARG A 307 -22.81 -29.36 88.00
C ARG A 307 -23.97 -30.27 87.61
N ARG A 308 -23.86 -31.02 86.50
CA ARG A 308 -24.88 -31.99 86.08
C ARG A 308 -24.95 -33.20 87.02
N ARG A 309 -23.81 -33.72 87.49
CA ARG A 309 -23.79 -34.84 88.45
C ARG A 309 -24.29 -34.44 89.85
N GLY A 310 -24.16 -33.18 90.25
CA GLY A 310 -24.68 -32.67 91.52
C GLY A 310 -26.18 -32.33 91.54
N LYS A 311 -26.90 -32.47 90.41
CA LYS A 311 -28.34 -32.12 90.30
C LYS A 311 -29.28 -33.32 90.13
N VAL A 312 -28.77 -34.55 90.26
CA VAL A 312 -29.60 -35.75 90.23
C VAL A 312 -29.95 -36.13 91.67
N THR A 313 -30.93 -35.43 92.24
CA THR A 313 -31.70 -35.91 93.39
C THR A 313 -32.78 -36.85 92.86
N PRO A 314 -32.84 -38.12 93.32
CA PRO A 314 -33.91 -39.02 92.93
C PRO A 314 -35.22 -38.65 93.65
N GLU A 315 -36.31 -38.58 92.88
CA GLU A 315 -37.65 -38.98 93.36
C GLU A 315 -37.87 -40.45 93.00
#